data_AF-A0A3M2AKF0-F1
#
_entry.id   AF-A0A3M2AKF0-F1
#
_cell.length_a   1.000
_cell.length_b   1.000
_cell.length_c   1.000
_cell.angle_alpha   90.00
_cell.angle_beta   90.00
_cell.angle_gamma   90.00
#
_symmetry.space_group_name_H-M   'P 1'
#
loop_
_entity.id
_entity.type
_entity.pdbx_description
1 polymer ?
#
loop_
_entity_poly.entity_id
_entity_poly.type
_entity_poly.pdbx_seq_one_letter_code
_entity_poly.pdbx_strand_id
1 'polypeptide(L)'
;MQIDLQLAERYAVLRLAGDFETYAVPAFLAEVEKAREAGRRLLVLNLRKVKFINSTAIGAILRARKELKAAGGGLAVARSSAFVREVFERLGLLEVVPFHPDEDEAIEALLALDPTSQTDPASPEEEAALLFRFYDQDRADRFGRRGVGAGEISTVEIQGLAFRWRPHLDPAEAEALFTPGTELEVKFRLPLYSRSTYYVTDARVVGCERDGDQLRVRVEFGELEDEAARAVQQYVADMALVREEIDRARQA
;
A
#
# COMPACT_ATOMS: atom_id res chain seq x y z
N MET A 1 10.96 -0.86 -33.46
CA MET A 1 10.15 -1.62 -32.48
C MET A 1 8.72 -1.14 -32.54
N GLN A 2 7.74 -2.04 -32.53
CA GLN A 2 6.33 -1.70 -32.39
C GLN A 2 5.94 -1.80 -30.91
N ILE A 3 5.16 -0.82 -30.43
CA ILE A 3 4.65 -0.77 -29.06
C ILE A 3 3.15 -0.52 -29.15
N ASP A 4 2.38 -1.39 -28.53
CA ASP A 4 0.92 -1.27 -28.36
C ASP A 4 0.62 -1.01 -26.89
N LEU A 5 0.00 0.14 -26.60
CA LEU A 5 -0.39 0.54 -25.25
C LEU A 5 -1.89 0.30 -25.07
N GLN A 6 -2.23 -0.56 -24.12
CA GLN A 6 -3.61 -0.74 -23.66
C GLN A 6 -3.74 -0.16 -22.25
N LEU A 7 -4.63 0.81 -22.10
CA LEU A 7 -5.01 1.37 -20.80
C LEU A 7 -6.21 0.59 -20.24
N ALA A 8 -6.10 0.15 -18.99
CA ALA A 8 -7.21 -0.37 -18.20
C ALA A 8 -7.57 0.66 -17.10
N GLU A 9 -8.48 0.29 -16.21
CA GLU A 9 -8.90 1.17 -15.11
C GLU A 9 -7.77 1.44 -14.11
N ARG A 10 -6.96 0.41 -13.78
CA ARG A 10 -5.95 0.49 -12.71
C ARG A 10 -4.52 0.20 -13.16
N TYR A 11 -4.36 -0.45 -14.30
CA TYR A 11 -3.07 -0.81 -14.87
C TYR A 11 -3.00 -0.42 -16.36
N ALA A 12 -1.82 -0.57 -16.92
CA ALA A 12 -1.60 -0.51 -18.36
C ALA A 12 -0.76 -1.70 -18.82
N VAL A 13 -0.98 -2.16 -20.05
CA VAL A 13 -0.21 -3.22 -20.70
C VAL A 13 0.50 -2.62 -21.91
N LEU A 14 1.83 -2.74 -21.96
CA LEU A 14 2.61 -2.45 -23.16
C LEU A 14 3.02 -3.76 -23.82
N ARG A 15 2.59 -3.97 -25.06
CA ARG A 15 3.00 -5.13 -25.87
C ARG A 15 4.07 -4.70 -26.86
N LEU A 16 5.28 -5.23 -26.68
CA LEU A 16 6.44 -4.88 -27.49
C LEU A 16 6.68 -5.96 -28.55
N ALA A 17 6.97 -5.54 -29.78
CA ALA A 17 7.32 -6.44 -30.88
C ALA A 17 8.53 -5.94 -31.67
N GLY A 18 9.46 -6.87 -31.96
CA GLY A 18 10.76 -6.59 -32.58
C GLY A 18 11.89 -6.56 -31.56
N ASP A 19 13.01 -5.92 -31.92
CA ASP A 19 14.18 -5.86 -31.05
C ASP A 19 14.07 -4.66 -30.10
N PHE A 20 14.28 -4.91 -28.80
CA PHE A 20 14.27 -3.88 -27.79
C PHE A 20 15.71 -3.44 -27.47
N GLU A 21 16.15 -2.43 -28.20
CA GLU A 21 17.52 -1.90 -28.12
C GLU A 21 17.53 -0.37 -27.97
N THR A 22 18.72 0.23 -28.01
CA THR A 22 18.96 1.66 -27.73
C THR A 22 18.01 2.60 -28.48
N TYR A 23 17.75 2.36 -29.77
CA TYR A 23 16.87 3.22 -30.58
C TYR A 23 15.40 3.15 -30.18
N ALA A 24 14.98 2.06 -29.53
CA ALA A 24 13.60 1.84 -29.13
C ALA A 24 13.29 2.40 -27.73
N VAL A 25 14.32 2.76 -26.95
CA VAL A 25 14.19 3.28 -25.58
C VAL A 25 13.38 4.58 -25.51
N PRO A 26 13.60 5.61 -26.36
CA PRO A 26 12.80 6.83 -26.29
C PRO A 26 11.31 6.58 -26.51
N ALA A 27 10.96 5.72 -27.47
CA ALA A 27 9.57 5.34 -27.74
C ALA A 27 8.96 4.57 -26.55
N PHE A 28 9.71 3.63 -25.96
CA PHE A 28 9.27 2.91 -24.76
C PHE A 28 8.97 3.86 -23.60
N LEU A 29 9.90 4.77 -23.27
CA LEU A 29 9.71 5.71 -22.17
C LEU A 29 8.55 6.69 -22.43
N ALA A 30 8.30 7.08 -23.68
CA ALA A 30 7.15 7.90 -24.02
C ALA A 30 5.82 7.17 -23.77
N GLU A 31 5.72 5.87 -24.08
CA GLU A 31 4.51 5.09 -23.78
C GLU A 31 4.33 4.83 -22.28
N VAL A 32 5.43 4.65 -21.54
CA VAL A 32 5.39 4.59 -20.06
C VAL A 32 4.86 5.90 -19.49
N GLU A 33 5.33 7.05 -19.98
CA GLU A 33 4.88 8.34 -19.50
C GLU A 33 3.41 8.60 -19.84
N LYS A 34 2.94 8.23 -21.03
CA LYS A 34 1.51 8.30 -21.38
C LYS A 34 0.64 7.49 -20.43
N ALA A 35 1.06 6.27 -20.06
CA ALA A 35 0.35 5.47 -19.07
C ALA A 35 0.32 6.16 -17.70
N ARG A 36 1.42 6.79 -17.31
CA ARG A 36 1.56 7.52 -16.04
C ARG A 36 0.72 8.80 -16.00
N GLU A 37 0.67 9.57 -17.08
CA GLU A 37 -0.20 10.73 -17.27
C GLU A 37 -1.68 10.35 -17.21
N ALA A 38 -2.03 9.15 -17.73
CA ALA A 38 -3.35 8.55 -17.55
C ALA A 38 -3.58 7.99 -16.13
N GLY A 39 -2.67 8.22 -15.19
CA GLY A 39 -2.77 7.82 -13.79
C GLY A 39 -2.46 6.34 -13.52
N ARG A 40 -1.95 5.59 -14.50
CA ARG A 40 -1.65 4.16 -14.35
C ARG A 40 -0.23 3.98 -13.83
N ARG A 41 -0.15 3.41 -12.63
CA ARG A 41 1.11 3.20 -11.89
C ARG A 41 1.53 1.73 -11.88
N LEU A 42 0.63 0.83 -12.27
CA LEU A 42 0.89 -0.58 -12.51
C LEU A 42 1.09 -0.80 -14.01
N LEU A 43 2.24 -1.36 -14.37
CA LEU A 43 2.60 -1.57 -15.76
C LEU A 43 3.00 -3.02 -16.04
N VAL A 44 2.32 -3.66 -16.98
CA VAL A 44 2.71 -4.98 -17.51
C VAL A 44 3.43 -4.81 -18.83
N LEU A 45 4.63 -5.36 -18.95
CA LEU A 45 5.37 -5.45 -20.19
C LEU A 45 5.22 -6.84 -20.80
N ASN A 46 4.44 -6.96 -21.87
CA ASN A 46 4.42 -8.19 -22.65
C ASN A 46 5.59 -8.21 -23.65
N LEU A 47 6.51 -9.15 -23.43
CA LEU A 47 7.73 -9.30 -24.22
C LEU A 47 7.70 -10.53 -25.15
N ARG A 48 6.52 -11.09 -25.45
CA ARG A 48 6.36 -12.31 -26.27
C ARG A 48 6.96 -12.19 -27.65
N LYS A 49 6.84 -11.01 -28.24
CA LYS A 49 7.33 -10.71 -29.59
C LYS A 49 8.68 -9.99 -29.57
N VAL A 50 9.34 -9.91 -28.41
CA VAL A 50 10.68 -9.37 -28.25
C VAL A 50 11.71 -10.49 -28.39
N LYS A 51 12.50 -10.42 -29.46
CA LYS A 51 13.48 -11.46 -29.83
C LYS A 51 14.89 -11.14 -29.34
N PHE A 52 15.19 -9.86 -29.15
CA PHE A 52 16.48 -9.39 -28.67
C PHE A 52 16.30 -8.23 -27.69
N ILE A 53 17.17 -8.16 -26.69
CA ILE A 53 17.24 -7.05 -25.74
C ILE A 53 18.71 -6.75 -25.39
N ASN A 54 19.06 -5.47 -25.28
CA ASN A 54 20.41 -5.03 -24.89
C ASN A 54 20.44 -4.34 -23.51
N SER A 55 21.65 -4.00 -23.03
CA SER A 55 21.86 -3.36 -21.73
C SER A 55 21.13 -2.02 -21.58
N THR A 56 21.06 -1.21 -22.63
CA THR A 56 20.35 0.09 -22.61
C THR A 56 18.85 -0.10 -22.40
N ALA A 57 18.25 -1.08 -23.10
CA ALA A 57 16.83 -1.39 -22.94
C ALA A 57 16.51 -1.95 -21.54
N ILE A 58 17.37 -2.81 -21.00
CA ILE A 58 17.25 -3.29 -19.62
C ILE A 58 17.32 -2.11 -18.63
N GLY A 59 18.27 -1.20 -18.81
CA GLY A 59 18.38 0.02 -18.01
C GLY A 59 17.11 0.88 -18.07
N ALA A 60 16.47 0.97 -19.23
CA ALA A 60 15.19 1.67 -19.40
C ALA A 60 14.04 1.00 -18.63
N ILE A 61 13.95 -0.33 -18.64
CA ILE A 61 12.96 -1.09 -17.85
C ILE A 61 13.18 -0.85 -16.35
N LEU A 62 14.42 -0.90 -15.88
CA LEU A 62 14.75 -0.67 -14.47
C LEU A 62 14.42 0.76 -14.04
N ARG A 63 14.70 1.75 -14.90
CA ARG A 63 14.32 3.14 -14.70
C ARG A 63 12.81 3.29 -14.59
N ALA A 64 12.05 2.78 -15.56
CA ALA A 64 10.59 2.83 -15.55
C ALA A 64 10.01 2.18 -14.28
N ARG A 65 10.53 1.01 -13.89
CA ARG A 65 10.14 0.35 -12.64
C ARG A 65 10.41 1.24 -11.42
N LYS A 66 11.59 1.86 -11.33
CA LYS A 66 11.95 2.73 -10.20
C LYS A 66 10.99 3.92 -10.10
N GLU A 67 10.66 4.55 -11.23
CA GLU A 67 9.73 5.67 -11.30
C GLU A 67 8.30 5.26 -10.92
N LEU A 68 7.80 4.13 -11.44
CA LEU A 68 6.49 3.58 -11.10
C LEU A 68 6.40 3.16 -9.62
N LYS A 69 7.46 2.55 -9.08
CA LYS A 69 7.54 2.18 -7.66
C LYS A 69 7.53 3.42 -6.75
N ALA A 70 8.24 4.49 -7.13
CA ALA A 70 8.21 5.76 -6.40
C ALA A 70 6.80 6.40 -6.40
N ALA A 71 5.97 6.10 -7.40
CA ALA A 71 4.57 6.51 -7.47
C ALA A 71 3.60 5.55 -6.76
N GLY A 72 4.11 4.57 -5.99
CA GLY A 72 3.30 3.58 -5.27
C GLY A 72 2.74 2.45 -6.16
N GLY A 73 3.30 2.25 -7.35
CA GLY A 73 2.93 1.17 -8.26
C GLY A 73 4.08 0.19 -8.51
N GLY A 74 4.11 -0.39 -9.71
CA GLY A 74 5.04 -1.46 -10.03
C GLY A 74 5.09 -1.78 -11.51
N LEU A 75 6.10 -2.58 -11.86
CA LEU A 75 6.30 -3.07 -13.22
C LEU A 75 6.58 -4.57 -13.17
N ALA A 76 5.85 -5.34 -13.96
CA ALA A 76 6.05 -6.78 -14.14
C ALA A 76 6.20 -7.13 -15.63
N VAL A 77 6.90 -8.22 -15.91
CA VAL A 77 7.08 -8.75 -17.27
C VAL A 77 6.17 -9.95 -17.47
N ALA A 78 5.48 -9.98 -18.60
CA ALA A 78 4.62 -11.07 -19.03
C ALA A 78 5.14 -11.71 -20.33
N ARG A 79 4.94 -13.02 -20.47
CA ARG A 79 5.18 -13.78 -21.72
C ARG A 79 6.55 -13.53 -22.36
N SER A 80 7.65 -13.41 -21.61
CA SER A 80 8.97 -13.18 -22.22
C SER A 80 9.46 -14.37 -23.06
N SER A 81 10.34 -14.10 -24.03
CA SER A 81 11.10 -15.17 -24.70
C SER A 81 12.14 -15.78 -23.74
N ALA A 82 12.52 -17.03 -23.99
CA ALA A 82 13.54 -17.72 -23.19
C ALA A 82 14.85 -16.93 -23.13
N PHE A 83 15.28 -16.36 -24.26
CA PHE A 83 16.47 -15.51 -24.33
C PHE A 83 16.39 -14.29 -23.41
N VAL A 84 15.26 -13.56 -23.44
CA VAL A 84 15.07 -12.38 -22.58
C VAL A 84 15.08 -12.77 -21.10
N ARG A 85 14.42 -13.88 -20.74
CA ARG A 85 14.42 -14.38 -19.35
C ARG A 85 15.82 -14.76 -18.90
N GLU A 86 16.56 -15.50 -19.72
CA GLU A 86 17.93 -15.93 -19.43
C GLU A 86 18.87 -14.73 -19.23
N VAL A 87 18.73 -13.67 -20.03
CA VAL A 87 19.51 -12.44 -19.85
C VAL A 87 19.22 -11.80 -18.49
N PHE A 88 17.96 -11.70 -18.07
CA PHE A 88 17.61 -11.16 -16.75
C PHE A 88 18.10 -12.05 -15.61
N GLU A 89 18.04 -13.37 -15.77
CA GLU A 89 18.52 -14.35 -14.80
C GLU A 89 20.03 -14.23 -14.57
N ARG A 90 20.82 -14.20 -15.66
CA ARG A 90 22.28 -14.02 -15.60
C ARG A 90 22.70 -12.70 -14.94
N LEU A 91 21.84 -11.68 -15.01
CA LEU A 91 22.07 -10.38 -14.39
C LEU A 91 21.52 -10.28 -12.96
N GLY A 92 20.88 -11.33 -12.42
CA GLY A 92 20.26 -11.30 -11.09
C GLY A 92 19.04 -10.38 -11.00
N LEU A 93 18.38 -10.08 -12.11
CA LEU A 93 17.30 -9.09 -12.18
C LEU A 93 15.90 -9.68 -11.99
N LEU A 94 15.76 -11.01 -11.88
CA LEU A 94 14.46 -11.67 -11.66
C LEU A 94 13.85 -11.33 -10.29
N GLU A 95 14.67 -11.04 -9.29
CA GLU A 95 14.21 -10.58 -7.96
C GLU A 95 13.80 -9.10 -7.98
N VAL A 96 14.33 -8.34 -8.95
CA VAL A 96 14.04 -6.92 -9.10
C VAL A 96 12.77 -6.75 -9.92
N VAL A 97 12.71 -7.31 -11.12
CA VAL A 97 11.55 -7.23 -12.01
C VAL A 97 10.89 -8.61 -12.05
N PRO A 98 9.67 -8.78 -11.53
CA PRO A 98 9.01 -10.08 -11.53
C PRO A 98 8.59 -10.48 -12.95
N PHE A 99 8.75 -11.78 -13.27
CA PHE A 99 8.40 -12.39 -14.56
C PHE A 99 7.28 -13.41 -14.39
N HIS A 100 6.24 -13.28 -15.20
CA HIS A 100 5.06 -14.12 -15.19
C HIS A 100 4.83 -14.80 -16.56
N PRO A 101 4.21 -15.99 -16.57
CA PRO A 101 3.99 -16.77 -17.78
C PRO A 101 3.01 -16.09 -18.75
N ASP A 102 2.06 -15.29 -18.25
CA ASP A 102 1.12 -14.53 -19.05
C ASP A 102 0.80 -13.13 -18.51
N GLU A 103 -0.04 -12.39 -19.26
CA GLU A 103 -0.46 -11.05 -18.89
C GLU A 103 -1.38 -11.08 -17.66
N ASP A 104 -2.26 -12.08 -17.56
CA ASP A 104 -3.26 -12.16 -16.49
C ASP A 104 -2.59 -12.38 -15.14
N GLU A 105 -1.65 -13.32 -15.04
CA GLU A 105 -0.85 -13.53 -13.81
C GLU A 105 0.00 -12.30 -13.44
N ALA A 106 0.56 -11.60 -14.44
CA ALA A 106 1.32 -10.37 -14.19
C ALA A 106 0.42 -9.24 -13.67
N ILE A 107 -0.79 -9.13 -14.21
CA ILE A 107 -1.81 -8.17 -13.78
C ILE A 107 -2.23 -8.50 -12.36
N GLU A 108 -2.60 -9.76 -12.07
CA GLU A 108 -2.99 -10.20 -10.73
C GLU A 108 -1.90 -9.92 -9.69
N ALA A 109 -0.64 -10.21 -10.02
CA ALA A 109 0.49 -9.94 -9.13
C ALA A 109 0.68 -8.44 -8.88
N LEU A 110 0.59 -7.60 -9.92
CA LEU A 110 0.70 -6.15 -9.77
C LEU A 110 -0.48 -5.54 -9.03
N LEU A 111 -1.69 -6.05 -9.26
CA LEU A 111 -2.84 -5.67 -8.46
C LEU A 111 -2.60 -6.10 -7.02
N ALA A 112 -2.17 -7.32 -6.72
CA ALA A 112 -1.84 -7.70 -5.34
C ALA A 112 -0.75 -6.80 -4.69
N LEU A 113 0.14 -6.19 -5.48
CA LEU A 113 1.14 -5.20 -5.03
C LEU A 113 0.60 -3.77 -4.91
N ASP A 114 -0.51 -3.48 -5.57
CA ASP A 114 -1.18 -2.19 -5.49
C ASP A 114 -1.98 -2.13 -4.18
N PRO A 115 -1.62 -1.21 -3.25
CA PRO A 115 -2.41 -1.01 -2.04
C PRO A 115 -3.86 -0.61 -2.34
N THR A 116 -4.19 -0.25 -3.59
CA THR A 116 -5.55 0.05 -4.07
C THR A 116 -6.32 -1.16 -4.62
N SER A 117 -5.82 -2.39 -4.45
CA SER A 117 -6.50 -3.64 -4.88
C SER A 117 -7.68 -4.13 -4.07
N GLN A 118 -8.30 -3.21 -3.36
CA GLN A 118 -9.66 -3.40 -2.90
C GLN A 118 -10.53 -2.27 -3.44
N THR A 119 -10.71 -2.21 -4.76
CA THR A 119 -11.86 -1.48 -5.33
C THR A 119 -13.05 -2.43 -5.42
N ASP A 120 -13.68 -2.69 -4.25
CA ASP A 120 -15.13 -2.70 -4.17
C ASP A 120 -15.55 -1.24 -3.88
N PRO A 121 -16.76 -0.79 -4.25
CA PRO A 121 -17.14 0.62 -4.19
C PRO A 121 -17.05 1.13 -2.75
N ALA A 122 -16.09 2.03 -2.48
CA ALA A 122 -15.89 2.73 -1.22
C ALA A 122 -16.21 1.86 0.02
N SER A 123 -15.33 0.89 0.30
CA SER A 123 -15.35 0.20 1.58
C SER A 123 -15.11 1.24 2.69
N PRO A 124 -15.84 1.25 3.81
CA PRO A 124 -15.60 2.15 4.95
C PRO A 124 -14.13 2.18 5.44
N GLU A 125 -13.36 1.15 5.10
CA GLU A 125 -11.93 0.98 5.36
C GLU A 125 -11.02 1.99 4.62
N GLU A 126 -11.42 2.53 3.47
CA GLU A 126 -10.61 3.51 2.71
C GLU A 126 -10.73 4.94 3.25
N GLU A 127 -11.84 5.28 3.91
CA GLU A 127 -11.99 6.51 4.70
C GLU A 127 -11.45 6.37 6.12
N ALA A 128 -11.26 5.13 6.60
CA ALA A 128 -10.86 4.85 7.97
C ALA A 128 -9.50 5.49 8.29
N ALA A 129 -9.47 6.29 9.35
CA ALA A 129 -8.23 6.88 9.84
C ALA A 129 -7.28 5.82 10.41
N LEU A 130 -7.78 4.62 10.73
CA LEU A 130 -7.01 3.51 11.26
C LEU A 130 -7.46 2.17 10.68
N LEU A 131 -6.48 1.35 10.31
CA LEU A 131 -6.61 -0.08 10.05
C LEU A 131 -5.74 -0.86 11.04
N PHE A 132 -6.14 -2.07 11.40
CA PHE A 132 -5.36 -2.96 12.26
C PHE A 132 -5.43 -4.41 11.82
N ARG A 133 -4.39 -5.18 12.14
CA ARG A 133 -4.30 -6.62 11.85
C ARG A 133 -3.62 -7.36 12.99
N PHE A 134 -4.19 -8.48 13.41
CA PHE A 134 -3.59 -9.33 14.44
C PHE A 134 -2.47 -10.19 13.86
N TYR A 135 -1.37 -10.33 14.60
CA TYR A 135 -0.31 -11.30 14.27
C TYR A 135 -0.69 -12.74 14.58
N ASP A 136 -1.46 -12.90 15.65
CA ASP A 136 -2.01 -14.18 16.09
C ASP A 136 -3.02 -14.69 15.06
N GLN A 137 -2.72 -15.84 14.45
CA GLN A 137 -3.55 -16.45 13.41
C GLN A 137 -4.93 -16.88 13.94
N ASP A 138 -5.02 -17.36 15.18
CA ASP A 138 -6.30 -17.74 15.78
C ASP A 138 -7.20 -16.51 15.97
N ARG A 139 -6.61 -15.36 16.34
CA ARG A 139 -7.34 -14.08 16.42
C ARG A 139 -7.72 -13.56 15.04
N ALA A 140 -6.83 -13.67 14.06
CA ALA A 140 -7.10 -13.25 12.69
C ALA A 140 -8.25 -14.06 12.06
N ASP A 141 -8.27 -15.37 12.26
CA ASP A 141 -9.32 -16.27 11.76
C ASP A 141 -10.68 -15.96 12.39
N ARG A 142 -10.70 -15.63 13.69
CA ARG A 142 -11.91 -15.17 14.40
C ARG A 142 -12.41 -13.82 13.91
N PHE A 143 -11.55 -12.98 13.33
CA PHE A 143 -11.92 -11.66 12.81
C PHE A 143 -12.65 -11.73 11.46
N GLY A 144 -12.32 -12.71 10.61
CA GLY A 144 -13.00 -12.97 9.32
C GLY A 144 -12.05 -13.03 8.11
N ARG A 145 -12.59 -13.33 6.92
CA ARG A 145 -11.87 -13.72 5.67
C ARG A 145 -10.71 -12.81 5.19
N ARG A 146 -10.56 -11.59 5.69
CA ARG A 146 -9.46 -10.66 5.33
C ARG A 146 -8.50 -10.36 6.48
N GLY A 147 -8.83 -10.69 7.73
CA GLY A 147 -7.97 -10.46 8.91
C GLY A 147 -7.62 -8.99 9.20
N VAL A 148 -8.30 -8.03 8.56
CA VAL A 148 -8.07 -6.58 8.71
C VAL A 148 -9.31 -5.94 9.31
N GLY A 149 -9.12 -5.15 10.37
CA GLY A 149 -10.16 -4.32 10.97
C GLY A 149 -9.95 -2.84 10.70
N ALA A 150 -11.04 -2.09 10.65
CA ALA A 150 -11.04 -0.65 10.44
C ALA A 150 -11.66 0.09 11.62
N GLY A 151 -11.00 1.12 12.10
CA GLY A 151 -11.43 1.90 13.26
C GLY A 151 -11.30 3.41 13.04
N GLU A 152 -11.95 4.15 13.93
CA GLU A 152 -11.87 5.61 13.98
C GLU A 152 -10.91 6.04 15.09
N ILE A 153 -9.86 6.80 14.75
CA ILE A 153 -8.96 7.37 15.75
C ILE A 153 -9.74 8.33 16.64
N SER A 154 -9.71 8.08 17.94
CA SER A 154 -10.34 8.91 18.97
C SER A 154 -9.32 9.76 19.73
N THR A 155 -8.08 9.30 19.87
CA THR A 155 -7.01 10.00 20.58
C THR A 155 -5.66 9.58 20.02
N VAL A 156 -4.71 10.50 19.92
CA VAL A 156 -3.30 10.22 19.58
C VAL A 156 -2.42 10.82 20.66
N GLU A 157 -1.47 10.05 21.15
CA GLU A 157 -0.48 10.43 22.14
C GLU A 157 0.91 10.06 21.61
N ILE A 158 1.98 10.53 22.27
CA ILE A 158 3.35 10.23 21.84
C ILE A 158 3.62 8.72 21.91
N GLN A 159 3.07 8.04 22.92
CA GLN A 159 3.33 6.62 23.18
C GLN A 159 2.34 5.70 22.46
N GLY A 160 1.27 6.21 21.85
CA GLY A 160 0.21 5.35 21.35
C GLY A 160 -0.99 6.09 20.79
N LEU A 161 -2.06 5.34 20.52
CA LEU A 161 -3.34 5.90 20.10
C LEU A 161 -4.51 5.13 20.70
N ALA A 162 -5.68 5.76 20.67
CA ALA A 162 -6.95 5.12 20.99
C ALA A 162 -7.85 5.18 19.77
N PHE A 163 -8.57 4.10 19.49
CA PHE A 163 -9.53 4.04 18.40
C PHE A 163 -10.84 3.39 18.80
N ARG A 164 -11.89 3.73 18.07
CA ARG A 164 -13.21 3.11 18.18
C ARG A 164 -13.40 2.11 17.06
N TRP A 165 -13.91 0.95 17.41
CA TRP A 165 -14.23 -0.12 16.46
C TRP A 165 -15.63 -0.65 16.74
N ARG A 166 -16.44 -0.79 15.70
CA ARG A 166 -17.75 -1.46 15.82
C ARG A 166 -17.57 -2.95 15.54
N PRO A 167 -17.76 -3.83 16.54
CA PRO A 167 -17.68 -5.25 16.33
C PRO A 167 -18.85 -5.77 15.47
N HIS A 168 -18.54 -6.65 14.53
CA HIS A 168 -19.51 -7.53 13.87
C HIS A 168 -19.66 -8.89 14.58
N LEU A 169 -18.87 -9.10 15.63
CA LEU A 169 -18.83 -10.33 16.44
C LEU A 169 -19.68 -10.18 17.72
N ASP A 170 -19.89 -11.29 18.42
CA ASP A 170 -20.47 -11.25 19.76
C ASP A 170 -19.63 -10.36 20.70
N PRO A 171 -20.25 -9.58 21.61
CA PRO A 171 -19.50 -8.67 22.47
C PRO A 171 -18.38 -9.34 23.29
N ALA A 172 -18.59 -10.55 23.80
CA ALA A 172 -17.56 -11.24 24.58
C ALA A 172 -16.39 -11.68 23.69
N GLU A 173 -16.67 -12.11 22.46
CA GLU A 173 -15.64 -12.45 21.48
C GLU A 173 -14.87 -11.23 21.02
N ALA A 174 -15.57 -10.12 20.79
CA ALA A 174 -14.99 -8.84 20.40
C ALA A 174 -14.02 -8.29 21.45
N GLU A 175 -14.41 -8.30 22.72
CA GLU A 175 -13.53 -7.89 23.82
C GLU A 175 -12.33 -8.82 23.97
N ALA A 176 -12.53 -10.13 23.78
CA ALA A 176 -11.46 -11.12 23.85
C ALA A 176 -10.37 -10.91 22.79
N LEU A 177 -10.68 -10.29 21.65
CA LEU A 177 -9.69 -9.97 20.61
C LEU A 177 -8.69 -8.90 21.07
N PHE A 178 -9.10 -7.98 21.94
CA PHE A 178 -8.28 -6.86 22.41
C PHE A 178 -7.90 -7.00 23.89
N THR A 179 -7.59 -8.22 24.32
CA THR A 179 -7.00 -8.44 25.65
C THR A 179 -5.68 -7.67 25.80
N PRO A 180 -5.42 -7.00 26.93
CA PRO A 180 -4.15 -6.33 27.16
C PRO A 180 -2.96 -7.26 26.92
N GLY A 181 -1.92 -6.73 26.27
CA GLY A 181 -0.74 -7.50 25.84
C GLY A 181 -0.85 -8.08 24.42
N THR A 182 -2.02 -8.03 23.78
CA THR A 182 -2.17 -8.48 22.39
C THR A 182 -1.37 -7.58 21.46
N GLU A 183 -0.56 -8.17 20.59
CA GLU A 183 0.22 -7.45 19.57
C GLU A 183 -0.51 -7.47 18.22
N LEU A 184 -0.50 -6.32 17.57
CA LEU A 184 -1.13 -6.11 16.27
C LEU A 184 -0.32 -5.10 15.44
N GLU A 185 -0.45 -5.19 14.13
CA GLU A 185 -0.02 -4.14 13.22
C GLU A 185 -1.11 -3.06 13.17
N VAL A 186 -0.72 -1.80 13.30
CA VAL A 186 -1.61 -0.66 13.05
C VAL A 186 -1.12 0.14 11.86
N LYS A 187 -2.05 0.47 10.96
CA LYS A 187 -1.83 1.40 9.86
C LYS A 187 -2.75 2.59 10.05
N PHE A 188 -2.20 3.77 10.27
CA PHE A 188 -2.98 4.95 10.66
C PHE A 188 -2.61 6.18 9.85
N ARG A 189 -3.56 7.11 9.76
CA ARG A 189 -3.39 8.43 9.18
C ARG A 189 -3.76 9.47 10.21
N LEU A 190 -2.84 10.40 10.47
CA LEU A 190 -3.06 11.49 11.42
C LEU A 190 -4.10 12.47 10.84
N PRO A 191 -5.27 12.63 11.47
CA PRO A 191 -6.30 13.55 11.00
C PRO A 191 -5.75 14.97 10.91
N LEU A 192 -6.14 15.75 9.90
CA LEU A 192 -5.71 17.16 9.74
C LEU A 192 -4.21 17.41 9.51
N TYR A 193 -3.33 16.40 9.67
CA TYR A 193 -1.90 16.51 9.42
C TYR A 193 -1.55 16.19 7.96
N SER A 194 -2.02 15.05 7.45
CA SER A 194 -1.86 14.65 6.04
C SER A 194 -3.08 13.89 5.57
N ARG A 195 -3.55 14.19 4.35
CA ARG A 195 -4.66 13.46 3.71
C ARG A 195 -4.19 12.21 2.95
N SER A 196 -2.89 12.08 2.69
CA SER A 196 -2.34 11.06 1.80
C SER A 196 -1.29 10.14 2.45
N THR A 197 -0.79 10.49 3.63
CA THR A 197 0.29 9.73 4.28
C THR A 197 -0.28 8.80 5.34
N TYR A 198 0.03 7.51 5.20
CA TYR A 198 -0.22 6.48 6.21
C TYR A 198 1.10 6.12 6.89
N TYR A 199 1.03 5.85 8.19
CA TYR A 199 2.11 5.31 9.00
C TYR A 199 1.75 3.89 9.40
N VAL A 200 2.75 3.01 9.46
CA VAL A 200 2.58 1.60 9.88
C VAL A 200 3.54 1.34 11.03
N THR A 201 3.05 0.66 12.07
CA THR A 201 3.88 0.25 13.21
C THR A 201 3.24 -0.93 13.92
N ASP A 202 4.07 -1.67 14.64
CA ASP A 202 3.59 -2.60 15.65
C ASP A 202 2.92 -1.83 16.78
N ALA A 203 1.91 -2.42 17.38
CA ALA A 203 1.27 -1.87 18.55
C ALA A 203 0.83 -2.96 19.51
N ARG A 204 0.80 -2.62 20.79
CA ARG A 204 0.36 -3.49 21.87
C ARG A 204 -0.92 -2.94 22.49
N VAL A 205 -1.96 -3.76 22.58
CA VAL A 205 -3.18 -3.38 23.30
C VAL A 205 -2.85 -3.18 24.78
N VAL A 206 -3.20 -2.01 25.30
CA VAL A 206 -3.07 -1.68 26.73
C VAL A 206 -4.42 -1.57 27.44
N GLY A 207 -5.51 -1.43 26.68
CA GLY A 207 -6.86 -1.44 27.22
C GLY A 207 -7.92 -1.56 26.15
N CYS A 208 -9.06 -2.12 26.52
CA CYS A 208 -10.25 -2.17 25.70
C CYS A 208 -11.46 -1.93 26.61
N GLU A 209 -12.28 -0.94 26.27
CA GLU A 209 -13.45 -0.54 27.05
C GLU A 209 -14.65 -0.46 26.12
N ARG A 210 -15.82 -0.84 26.62
CA ARG A 210 -17.06 -0.77 25.84
C ARG A 210 -17.62 0.65 25.86
N ASP A 211 -17.93 1.17 24.67
CA ASP A 211 -18.53 2.49 24.46
C ASP A 211 -19.82 2.31 23.63
N GLY A 212 -20.92 1.97 24.31
CA GLY A 212 -22.19 1.65 23.67
C GLY A 212 -22.13 0.38 22.82
N ASP A 213 -22.36 0.54 21.50
CA ASP A 213 -22.26 -0.50 20.48
C ASP A 213 -20.83 -0.64 19.91
N GLN A 214 -19.88 0.17 20.41
CA GLN A 214 -18.49 0.19 19.96
C GLN A 214 -17.55 -0.31 21.07
N LEU A 215 -16.34 -0.68 20.68
CA LEU A 215 -15.20 -0.84 21.58
C LEU A 215 -14.23 0.32 21.38
N ARG A 216 -13.78 0.91 22.48
CA ARG A 216 -12.65 1.83 22.51
C ARG A 216 -11.40 1.06 22.90
N VAL A 217 -10.49 0.90 21.95
CA VAL A 217 -9.23 0.17 22.11
C VAL A 217 -8.10 1.18 22.24
N ARG A 218 -7.27 1.01 23.27
CA ARG A 218 -6.03 1.76 23.48
C ARG A 218 -4.85 0.87 23.17
N VAL A 219 -3.92 1.41 22.38
CA VAL A 219 -2.69 0.72 21.99
C VAL A 219 -1.47 1.61 22.24
N GLU A 220 -0.38 1.01 22.68
CA GLU A 220 0.95 1.63 22.68
C GLU A 220 1.67 1.26 21.39
N PHE A 221 2.36 2.23 20.79
CA PHE A 221 3.22 1.98 19.64
C PHE A 221 4.44 1.15 20.05
N GLY A 222 4.88 0.28 19.14
CA GLY A 222 6.19 -0.32 19.17
C GLY A 222 7.25 0.67 18.67
N GLU A 223 8.19 0.18 17.87
CA GLU A 223 9.18 1.04 17.24
C GLU A 223 8.54 1.82 16.07
N LEU A 224 8.58 3.15 16.17
CA LEU A 224 8.18 4.05 15.09
C LEU A 224 9.40 4.44 14.27
N GLU A 225 9.27 4.42 12.95
CA GLU A 225 10.26 5.03 12.06
C GLU A 225 10.40 6.54 12.33
N ASP A 226 11.58 7.11 12.11
CA ASP A 226 11.89 8.52 12.39
C ASP A 226 10.87 9.50 11.82
N GLU A 227 10.39 9.25 10.59
CA GLU A 227 9.37 10.09 9.95
C GLU A 227 8.02 10.01 10.67
N ALA A 228 7.59 8.79 11.01
CA ALA A 228 6.34 8.55 11.73
C ALA A 228 6.39 9.15 13.15
N ALA A 229 7.51 8.97 13.86
CA ALA A 229 7.73 9.54 15.17
C ALA A 229 7.64 11.07 15.17
N ARG A 230 8.29 11.73 14.19
CA ARG A 230 8.22 13.19 14.03
C ARG A 230 6.80 13.65 13.70
N ALA A 231 6.10 12.93 12.84
CA ALA A 231 4.72 13.27 12.48
C ALA A 231 3.77 13.18 13.68
N VAL A 232 3.87 12.11 14.49
CA VAL A 232 3.10 11.94 15.72
C VAL A 232 3.41 13.06 16.71
N GLN A 233 4.70 13.36 16.93
CA GLN A 233 5.12 14.44 17.84
C GLN A 233 4.54 15.79 17.40
N GLN A 234 4.65 16.13 16.11
CA GLN A 234 4.12 17.37 15.58
C GLN A 234 2.60 17.43 15.71
N TYR A 235 1.90 16.35 15.40
CA TYR A 235 0.44 16.29 15.51
C TYR A 235 -0.05 16.49 16.95
N VAL A 236 0.59 15.83 17.92
CA VAL A 236 0.26 16.00 19.35
C VAL A 236 0.48 17.45 19.80
N ALA A 237 1.58 18.07 19.36
CA ALA A 237 1.86 19.48 19.65
C ALA A 237 0.81 20.42 19.04
N ASP A 238 0.45 20.20 17.77
CA ASP A 238 -0.56 21.01 17.07
C ASP A 238 -1.94 20.89 17.74
N MET A 239 -2.35 19.68 18.16
CA MET A 239 -3.62 19.46 18.84
C MET A 239 -3.68 20.07 20.24
N ALA A 240 -2.54 20.15 20.94
CA ALA A 240 -2.47 20.87 22.22
C ALA A 240 -2.81 22.35 22.05
N LEU A 241 -2.25 22.99 21.01
CA LEU A 241 -2.53 24.39 20.68
C LEU A 241 -4.01 24.60 20.31
N VAL A 242 -4.57 23.73 19.47
CA VAL A 242 -5.99 23.80 19.08
C VAL A 242 -6.91 23.70 20.30
N ARG A 243 -6.59 22.82 21.25
CA ARG A 243 -7.37 22.66 22.48
C ARG A 243 -7.33 23.91 23.35
N GLU A 244 -6.16 24.51 23.52
CA GLU A 244 -6.01 25.77 24.28
C GLU A 244 -6.81 26.92 23.67
N GLU A 245 -6.87 27.03 22.34
CA GLU A 245 -7.65 28.05 21.65
C GLU A 245 -9.17 27.81 21.80
N ILE A 246 -9.63 26.55 21.72
CA ILE A 246 -11.04 26.20 21.95
C ILE A 246 -11.46 26.54 23.39
N ASP A 247 -10.60 26.24 24.37
CA ASP A 247 -10.89 26.52 25.77
C ASP A 247 -10.93 28.02 26.06
N ARG A 248 -10.04 28.82 25.45
CA ARG A 248 -10.08 30.29 25.51
C ARG A 248 -11.36 30.85 24.89
N ALA A 249 -11.80 30.33 23.74
CA ALA A 249 -13.01 30.78 23.07
C ALA A 249 -14.30 30.44 23.84
N ARG A 250 -14.30 29.39 24.67
CA ARG A 250 -15.44 29.02 25.53
C ARG A 250 -15.53 29.85 26.81
N GLN A 251 -14.45 30.52 27.20
CA GLN A 251 -14.36 31.34 28.41
C GLN A 251 -14.56 32.85 28.15
N ALA A 252 -14.64 33.26 26.87
CA ALA A 252 -14.92 34.62 26.42
C ALA A 252 -16.41 34.81 26.11
#